data_AF-A0A1V3XZY2-F1
#
_entry.id   AF-A0A1V3XZY2-F1
#
_cell.length_a   1.000
_cell.length_b   1.000
_cell.length_c   1.000
_cell.angle_alpha   90.00
_cell.angle_beta   90.00
_cell.angle_gamma   90.00
#
_symmetry.space_group_name_H-M   'P 1'
#
loop_
_entity.id
_entity.type
_entity.pdbx_description
1 polymer ?
#
loop_
_entity_poly.entity_id
_entity_poly.type
_entity_poly.pdbx_seq_one_letter_code
_entity_poly.pdbx_strand_id
1 'polypeptide(L)'
;MIAAPDAIATASGNLTGIEEAIRKAAAAASSSTTRIAVAAADEVSTAIATLFGGYAQEFQTLVARTTLFHNEFSRALSAAGAAYAAAEAANAAPLGSLLAQVGSLFSPLERLLGPPLIGGPGSATLGALLNSATNAVGLGAVLNFPSTVLTARAPTE
;
A
#
# COMPACT_ATOMS: atom_id res chain seq x y z
N MET A 1 11.61 6.33 5.77
CA MET A 1 10.21 6.14 5.37
C MET A 1 10.24 5.44 4.03
N ILE A 2 9.95 4.14 4.03
CA ILE A 2 9.76 3.31 2.83
C ILE A 2 8.31 3.59 2.39
N ALA A 3 8.04 3.67 1.09
CA ALA A 3 6.70 3.72 0.57
C ALA A 3 5.88 2.59 1.22
N ALA A 4 4.59 2.81 1.49
CA ALA A 4 3.71 1.79 2.03
C ALA A 4 2.71 1.33 0.96
N PRO A 5 3.13 0.50 -0.01
CA PRO A 5 2.26 0.01 -1.10
C PRO A 5 0.96 -0.60 -0.57
N ASP A 6 1.03 -1.36 0.53
CA ASP A 6 -0.14 -1.99 1.16
C ASP A 6 -1.14 -0.96 1.70
N ALA A 7 -0.65 0.16 2.23
CA ALA A 7 -1.52 1.26 2.68
C ALA A 7 -2.22 1.94 1.50
N ILE A 8 -1.51 2.09 0.37
CA ILE A 8 -2.08 2.66 -0.88
C ILE A 8 -3.12 1.71 -1.48
N ALA A 9 -2.84 0.40 -1.50
CA ALA A 9 -3.79 -0.61 -1.97
C ALA A 9 -5.06 -0.63 -1.09
N THR A 10 -4.89 -0.57 0.23
CA THR A 10 -6.00 -0.47 1.18
C THR A 10 -6.82 0.80 0.95
N ALA A 11 -6.16 1.94 0.77
CA ALA A 11 -6.83 3.22 0.49
C ALA A 11 -7.63 3.17 -0.82
N SER A 12 -7.07 2.59 -1.88
CA SER A 12 -7.77 2.41 -3.17
C SER A 12 -9.02 1.54 -3.01
N GLY A 13 -8.94 0.44 -2.26
CA GLY A 13 -10.10 -0.41 -1.94
C GLY A 13 -11.19 0.34 -1.17
N ASN A 14 -10.81 1.11 -0.15
CA ASN A 14 -11.74 1.93 0.63
C ASN A 14 -12.44 2.98 -0.24
N LEU A 15 -11.69 3.62 -1.15
CA LEU A 15 -12.24 4.58 -2.10
C LEU A 15 -13.30 3.93 -2.99
N THR A 16 -13.03 2.74 -3.54
CA THR A 16 -14.03 1.99 -4.32
C THR A 16 -15.28 1.68 -3.50
N GLY A 17 -15.13 1.30 -2.23
CA GLY A 17 -16.28 1.08 -1.33
C GLY A 17 -17.13 2.33 -1.09
N ILE A 18 -16.49 3.49 -0.92
CA ILE A 18 -17.19 4.79 -0.73
C ILE A 18 -17.98 5.17 -1.99
N GLU A 19 -17.37 5.03 -3.17
CA GLU A 19 -18.04 5.35 -4.44
C GLU A 19 -19.28 4.49 -4.64
N GLU A 20 -19.16 3.19 -4.40
CA GLU A 20 -20.28 2.26 -4.50
C GLU A 20 -21.42 2.62 -3.53
N ALA A 21 -21.09 3.05 -2.31
CA ALA A 21 -22.09 3.50 -1.34
C ALA A 21 -22.82 4.78 -1.81
N ILE A 22 -22.08 5.76 -2.33
CA ILE A 22 -22.64 7.01 -2.88
C ILE A 22 -23.56 6.70 -4.07
N ARG A 23 -23.10 5.86 -5.00
CA ARG A 23 -23.86 5.47 -6.19
C ARG A 23 -25.17 4.78 -5.82
N LYS A 24 -25.13 3.85 -4.85
CA LYS A 24 -26.33 3.18 -4.32
C LYS A 24 -27.30 4.16 -3.66
N ALA A 25 -26.79 5.07 -2.83
CA ALA A 25 -27.62 6.06 -2.16
C ALA A 25 -28.29 7.01 -3.18
N ALA A 26 -27.53 7.49 -4.16
CA ALA A 26 -28.06 8.35 -5.23
C ALA A 26 -29.13 7.63 -6.07
N ALA A 27 -28.91 6.35 -6.41
CA ALA A 27 -29.89 5.54 -7.13
C ALA A 27 -31.17 5.32 -6.30
N ALA A 28 -31.04 5.01 -5.00
CA ALA A 28 -32.18 4.83 -4.11
C ALA A 28 -33.02 6.11 -3.94
N ALA A 29 -32.37 7.28 -3.91
CA ALA A 29 -33.04 8.57 -3.79
C ALA A 29 -33.60 9.11 -5.13
N SER A 30 -33.19 8.53 -6.27
CA SER A 30 -33.46 9.10 -7.60
C SER A 30 -34.94 9.32 -7.88
N SER A 31 -35.78 8.29 -7.68
CA SER A 31 -37.20 8.40 -8.00
C SER A 31 -37.94 9.40 -7.10
N SER A 32 -37.66 9.42 -5.80
CA SER A 32 -38.39 10.28 -4.84
C SER A 32 -38.02 11.76 -4.99
N THR A 33 -36.79 12.04 -5.44
CA THR A 33 -36.28 13.41 -5.61
C THR A 33 -36.55 14.00 -6.99
N THR A 34 -36.64 13.17 -8.03
CA THR A 34 -36.91 13.64 -9.41
C THR A 34 -38.39 13.73 -9.74
N ARG A 35 -39.26 13.02 -9.00
CA ARG A 35 -40.72 12.98 -9.22
C ARG A 35 -41.46 13.59 -8.05
N ILE A 36 -41.16 14.85 -7.74
CA ILE A 36 -41.81 15.58 -6.66
C ILE A 36 -43.24 15.92 -7.07
N ALA A 37 -44.20 15.54 -6.23
CA ALA A 37 -45.60 15.86 -6.45
C ALA A 37 -45.85 17.36 -6.23
N VAL A 38 -46.74 17.93 -7.03
CA VAL A 38 -47.19 19.31 -6.87
C VAL A 38 -48.06 19.41 -5.61
N ALA A 39 -47.75 20.35 -4.71
CA ALA A 39 -48.42 20.47 -3.42
C ALA A 39 -49.86 21.04 -3.51
N ALA A 40 -50.11 21.94 -4.46
CA ALA A 40 -51.41 22.53 -4.73
C ALA A 40 -51.52 22.98 -6.21
N ALA A 41 -52.74 23.24 -6.69
CA ALA A 41 -53.00 23.53 -8.11
C ALA A 41 -52.48 24.90 -8.60
N ASP A 42 -51.82 25.68 -7.73
CA ASP A 42 -51.28 26.97 -8.09
C ASP A 42 -49.95 26.85 -8.86
N GLU A 43 -49.64 27.91 -9.61
CA GLU A 43 -48.42 27.98 -10.43
C GLU A 43 -47.14 27.97 -9.59
N VAL A 44 -47.18 28.49 -8.36
CA VAL A 44 -46.01 28.54 -7.47
C VAL A 44 -45.66 27.13 -7.00
N SER A 45 -46.64 26.35 -6.56
CA SER A 45 -46.46 24.93 -6.20
C SER A 45 -45.92 24.11 -7.38
N THR A 46 -46.42 24.37 -8.58
CA THR A 46 -45.95 23.70 -9.81
C THR A 46 -44.51 24.08 -10.14
N ALA A 47 -44.17 25.36 -10.04
CA ALA A 47 -42.83 25.87 -10.28
C ALA A 47 -41.82 25.30 -9.26
N ILE A 48 -42.20 25.21 -7.98
CA ILE A 48 -41.36 24.64 -6.92
C ILE A 48 -41.08 23.16 -7.17
N ALA A 49 -42.11 22.36 -7.48
CA ALA A 49 -41.92 20.93 -7.78
C ALA A 49 -41.01 20.73 -9.01
N THR A 50 -41.17 21.56 -10.03
CA THR A 50 -40.34 21.55 -11.25
C THR A 50 -38.89 21.92 -10.94
N LEU A 51 -38.66 22.96 -10.14
CA LEU A 51 -37.32 23.42 -9.75
C LEU A 51 -36.55 22.32 -9.02
N PHE A 52 -37.15 21.73 -7.98
CA PHE A 52 -36.47 20.70 -7.20
C PHE A 52 -36.30 19.39 -7.99
N GLY A 53 -37.28 19.00 -8.80
CA GLY A 53 -37.16 17.85 -9.70
C GLY A 53 -36.03 18.02 -10.71
N GLY A 54 -35.90 19.23 -11.29
CA GLY A 54 -34.80 19.59 -12.19
C GLY A 54 -33.44 19.53 -11.50
N TYR A 55 -33.32 20.13 -10.31
CA TYR A 55 -32.08 20.06 -9.53
C TYR A 55 -31.68 18.62 -9.19
N ALA A 56 -32.64 17.76 -8.86
CA ALA A 56 -32.36 16.34 -8.63
C ALA A 56 -31.85 15.63 -9.89
N GLN A 57 -32.35 15.96 -11.08
CA GLN A 57 -31.84 15.40 -12.35
C GLN A 57 -30.40 15.84 -12.64
N GLU A 58 -30.08 17.11 -12.38
CA GLU A 58 -28.70 17.62 -12.48
C GLU A 58 -27.77 16.91 -11.49
N PHE A 59 -28.22 16.71 -10.26
CA PHE A 59 -27.48 15.96 -9.25
C PHE A 59 -27.19 14.52 -9.70
N GLN A 60 -28.17 13.80 -10.27
CA GLN A 60 -27.95 12.45 -10.80
C GLN A 60 -26.92 12.43 -11.94
N THR A 61 -26.97 13.45 -12.81
CA THR A 61 -25.98 13.61 -13.90
C THR A 61 -24.58 13.87 -13.35
N LEU A 62 -24.47 14.68 -12.29
CA LEU A 62 -23.20 14.96 -11.61
C LEU A 62 -22.64 13.69 -10.97
N VAL A 63 -23.46 12.93 -10.23
CA VAL A 63 -23.03 11.66 -9.60
C VAL A 63 -22.46 10.70 -10.65
N ALA A 64 -23.11 10.56 -11.81
CA ALA A 64 -22.60 9.71 -12.89
C ALA A 64 -21.21 10.15 -13.39
N ARG A 65 -20.96 11.46 -13.50
CA ARG A 65 -19.65 12.00 -13.88
C ARG A 65 -18.61 11.79 -12.79
N THR A 66 -18.99 11.97 -11.53
CA THR A 66 -18.12 11.76 -10.37
C THR A 66 -17.69 10.31 -10.25
N THR A 67 -18.58 9.33 -10.51
CA THR A 67 -18.21 7.90 -10.55
C THR A 67 -17.09 7.64 -11.56
N LEU A 68 -17.15 8.23 -12.76
CA LEU A 68 -16.09 8.07 -13.76
C LEU A 68 -14.76 8.65 -13.28
N PHE A 69 -14.78 9.87 -12.76
CA PHE A 69 -13.59 10.50 -12.19
C PHE A 69 -12.99 9.68 -11.04
N HIS A 70 -13.84 9.19 -10.14
CA HIS A 70 -13.40 8.44 -8.97
C HIS A 70 -12.75 7.10 -9.34
N ASN A 71 -13.28 6.42 -10.35
CA ASN A 71 -12.69 5.19 -10.88
C ASN A 71 -11.31 5.45 -11.49
N GLU A 72 -11.15 6.53 -12.26
CA GLU A 72 -9.85 6.95 -12.80
C GLU A 72 -8.86 7.29 -11.69
N PHE A 73 -9.31 8.02 -10.67
CA PHE A 73 -8.49 8.37 -9.51
C PHE A 73 -8.01 7.15 -8.73
N SER A 74 -8.91 6.20 -8.43
CA SER A 74 -8.56 4.96 -7.71
C SER A 74 -7.57 4.11 -8.52
N ARG A 75 -7.76 4.03 -9.85
CA ARG A 75 -6.81 3.34 -10.74
C ARG A 75 -5.43 4.00 -10.74
N ALA A 76 -5.39 5.33 -10.84
CA ALA A 76 -4.13 6.08 -10.81
C ALA A 76 -3.40 5.92 -9.47
N LEU A 77 -4.14 5.93 -8.35
CA LEU A 77 -3.57 5.74 -7.02
C LEU A 77 -2.95 4.34 -6.86
N SER A 78 -3.66 3.29 -7.31
CA SER A 78 -3.14 1.92 -7.34
C SER A 78 -1.88 1.80 -8.20
N ALA A 79 -1.88 2.40 -9.40
CA ALA A 79 -0.72 2.41 -10.29
C ALA A 79 0.48 3.12 -9.66
N ALA A 80 0.27 4.24 -8.96
CA ALA A 80 1.31 4.94 -8.23
C ALA A 80 1.91 4.07 -7.11
N GLY A 81 1.07 3.37 -6.34
CA GLY A 81 1.53 2.43 -5.31
C GLY A 81 2.42 1.33 -5.89
N ALA A 82 2.03 0.75 -7.03
CA ALA A 82 2.84 -0.24 -7.74
C ALA A 82 4.17 0.33 -8.26
N ALA A 83 4.16 1.57 -8.77
CA ALA A 83 5.38 2.24 -9.25
C ALA A 83 6.38 2.50 -8.11
N TYR A 84 5.91 2.92 -6.93
CA TYR A 84 6.76 3.06 -5.75
C TYR A 84 7.33 1.72 -5.28
N ALA A 85 6.51 0.67 -5.23
CA ALA A 85 6.98 -0.68 -4.90
C ALA A 85 8.07 -1.17 -5.88
N ALA A 86 7.87 -0.94 -7.19
CA ALA A 86 8.85 -1.30 -8.21
C ALA A 86 10.16 -0.51 -8.07
N ALA A 87 10.09 0.79 -7.75
CA ALA A 87 11.26 1.61 -7.50
C ALA A 87 12.06 1.13 -6.28
N GLU A 88 11.38 0.71 -5.22
CA GLU A 88 12.04 0.13 -4.05
C GLU A 88 12.74 -1.19 -4.36
N ALA A 89 12.09 -2.09 -5.11
CA ALA A 89 12.72 -3.33 -5.56
C ALA A 89 13.95 -3.07 -6.46
N ALA A 90 13.84 -2.10 -7.38
CA ALA A 90 14.94 -1.72 -8.26
C ALA A 90 16.14 -1.13 -7.49
N ASN A 91 15.90 -0.43 -6.38
CA ASN A 91 16.97 0.13 -5.55
C ASN A 91 17.54 -0.88 -4.54
N ALA A 92 16.73 -1.83 -4.05
CA ALA A 92 17.16 -2.85 -3.10
C ALA A 92 18.09 -3.91 -3.73
N ALA A 93 17.84 -4.29 -4.99
CA ALA A 93 18.66 -5.27 -5.71
C ALA A 93 20.16 -4.90 -5.82
N PRO A 94 20.55 -3.70 -6.30
CA PRO A 94 21.95 -3.29 -6.37
C PRO A 94 22.58 -3.11 -4.98
N LEU A 95 21.81 -2.63 -3.99
CA LEU A 95 22.28 -2.53 -2.60
C LEU A 95 22.61 -3.92 -2.03
N GLY A 96 21.76 -4.92 -2.27
CA GLY A 96 22.00 -6.31 -1.87
C GLY A 96 23.26 -6.89 -2.52
N SER A 97 23.46 -6.63 -3.81
CA SER A 97 24.68 -7.06 -4.54
C SER A 97 25.95 -6.43 -3.96
N LEU A 98 25.92 -5.13 -3.63
CA LEU A 98 27.03 -4.44 -3.00
C LEU A 98 27.33 -5.00 -1.61
N LEU A 99 26.31 -5.20 -0.79
CA LEU A 99 26.47 -5.79 0.55
C LEU A 99 27.00 -7.23 0.50
N ALA A 100 26.57 -8.04 -0.49
CA ALA A 100 27.10 -9.38 -0.70
C ALA A 100 28.58 -9.36 -1.14
N GLN A 101 28.98 -8.41 -2.00
CA GLN A 101 30.39 -8.19 -2.35
C GLN A 101 31.22 -7.78 -1.14
N VAL A 102 30.73 -6.85 -0.31
CA VAL A 102 31.42 -6.47 0.93
C VAL A 102 31.56 -7.69 1.85
N GLY A 103 30.51 -8.50 2.02
CA GLY A 103 30.56 -9.74 2.80
C GLY A 103 31.57 -10.76 2.27
N SER A 104 31.72 -10.89 0.94
CA SER A 104 32.68 -11.83 0.34
C SER A 104 34.14 -11.42 0.57
N LEU A 105 34.44 -10.12 0.67
CA LEU A 105 35.77 -9.60 1.01
C LEU A 105 36.22 -10.05 2.42
N PHE A 106 35.28 -10.17 3.36
CA PHE A 106 35.59 -10.55 4.75
C PHE A 106 35.39 -12.05 5.03
N SER A 107 34.85 -12.81 4.08
CA SER A 107 34.67 -14.27 4.21
C SER A 107 35.97 -15.04 4.50
N PRO A 108 37.14 -14.69 3.90
CA PRO A 108 38.41 -15.32 4.27
C PRO A 108 38.81 -15.05 5.72
N LEU A 109 38.44 -13.88 6.27
CA LEU A 109 38.75 -13.49 7.63
C LEU A 109 37.90 -14.29 8.64
N GLU A 110 36.64 -14.57 8.34
CA GLU A 110 35.80 -15.49 9.13
C GLU A 110 36.38 -16.91 9.19
N ARG A 111 36.97 -17.39 8.08
CA ARG A 111 37.61 -18.71 8.03
C ARG A 111 38.92 -18.75 8.83
N LEU A 112 39.64 -17.64 8.91
CA LEU A 112 40.93 -17.55 9.57
C LEU A 112 40.82 -17.27 11.07
N LEU A 113 39.87 -16.42 11.48
CA LEU A 113 39.66 -16.04 12.89
C LEU A 113 38.59 -16.89 13.59
N GLY A 114 37.74 -17.59 12.84
CA GLY A 114 36.57 -18.26 13.38
C GLY A 114 35.51 -17.27 13.88
N PRO A 115 34.27 -17.71 14.16
CA PRO A 115 33.32 -16.88 14.89
C PRO A 115 33.80 -16.65 16.35
N PRO A 116 33.63 -15.46 16.96
CA PRO A 116 33.06 -14.21 16.43
C PRO A 116 34.13 -13.16 16.05
N LEU A 117 33.82 -12.32 15.05
CA LEU A 117 34.69 -11.22 14.60
C LEU A 117 34.63 -9.97 15.51
N ILE A 118 33.57 -9.81 16.32
CA ILE A 118 33.41 -8.70 17.28
C ILE A 118 32.98 -9.29 18.64
N GLY A 119 33.75 -8.99 19.69
CA GLY A 119 33.54 -9.52 21.03
C GLY A 119 32.36 -8.87 21.76
N GLY A 120 31.33 -9.67 22.03
CA GLY A 120 30.18 -9.36 22.89
C GLY A 120 29.40 -10.63 23.24
N PRO A 121 28.57 -10.64 24.29
CA PRO A 121 27.78 -11.81 24.67
C PRO A 121 26.69 -12.06 23.61
N GLY A 122 27.00 -12.96 22.67
CA GLY A 122 26.17 -13.30 21.51
C GLY A 122 27.04 -13.45 20.27
N SER A 123 27.52 -14.67 20.00
CA SER A 123 28.38 -14.97 18.86
C SER A 123 27.68 -14.67 17.53
N ALA A 124 27.87 -13.48 16.98
CA ALA A 124 27.31 -13.09 15.68
C ALA A 124 28.35 -13.34 14.57
N THR A 125 27.96 -14.10 13.54
CA THR A 125 28.67 -14.17 12.26
C THR A 125 28.47 -12.86 11.48
N LEU A 126 29.29 -12.59 10.47
CA LEU A 126 29.14 -11.41 9.63
C LEU A 126 27.75 -11.38 8.96
N GLY A 127 27.21 -12.54 8.58
CA GLY A 127 25.85 -12.67 8.05
C GLY A 127 24.77 -12.23 9.05
N ALA A 128 24.92 -12.56 10.34
CA ALA A 128 24.00 -12.13 11.39
C ALA A 128 24.09 -10.61 11.63
N LEU A 129 25.30 -10.04 11.58
CA LEU A 129 25.51 -8.60 11.69
C LEU A 129 24.90 -7.86 10.50
N LEU A 130 25.14 -8.33 9.28
CA LEU A 130 24.58 -7.75 8.06
C LEU A 130 23.04 -7.79 8.10
N ASN A 131 22.44 -8.91 8.50
CA ASN A 131 20.99 -9.01 8.72
C ASN A 131 20.49 -8.03 9.79
N SER A 132 21.21 -7.88 10.91
CA SER A 132 20.83 -6.90 11.95
C SER A 132 20.89 -5.45 11.44
N ALA A 133 21.91 -5.13 10.63
CA ALA A 133 22.10 -3.81 10.05
C ALA A 133 21.05 -3.51 8.98
N THR A 134 20.72 -4.47 8.11
CA THR A 134 19.65 -4.31 7.10
C THR A 134 18.26 -4.24 7.74
N ASN A 135 18.00 -5.00 8.81
CA ASN A 135 16.78 -4.87 9.60
C ASN A 135 16.64 -3.47 10.22
N ALA A 136 17.72 -2.91 10.77
CA ALA A 136 17.72 -1.59 11.39
C ALA A 136 17.40 -0.44 10.42
N VAL A 137 17.71 -0.62 9.12
CA VAL A 137 17.37 0.36 8.07
C VAL A 137 16.14 -0.02 7.24
N GLY A 138 15.38 -1.05 7.66
CA GLY A 138 14.12 -1.45 7.02
C GLY A 138 14.27 -2.29 5.74
N LEU A 139 15.47 -2.75 5.41
CA LEU A 139 15.76 -3.61 4.25
C LEU A 139 15.67 -5.11 4.58
N GLY A 140 15.33 -5.46 5.81
CA GLY A 140 15.29 -6.83 6.32
C GLY A 140 14.39 -7.81 5.56
N ALA A 141 13.26 -7.32 5.04
CA ALA A 141 12.34 -8.14 4.25
C ALA A 141 12.87 -8.43 2.83
N VAL A 142 13.88 -7.68 2.38
CA VAL A 142 14.41 -7.76 1.01
C VAL A 142 15.82 -8.36 0.97
N LEU A 143 16.61 -8.18 2.03
CA LEU A 143 18.00 -8.63 2.13
C LEU A 143 18.16 -9.64 3.26
N ASN A 144 18.52 -10.88 2.90
CA ASN A 144 18.81 -11.95 3.84
C ASN A 144 20.19 -12.57 3.56
N PHE A 145 21.09 -12.48 4.53
CA PHE A 145 22.44 -13.02 4.47
C PHE A 145 22.54 -14.36 5.21
N PRO A 146 23.25 -15.35 4.66
CA PRO A 146 23.43 -16.65 5.30
C PRO A 146 24.13 -16.47 6.66
N SER A 147 23.46 -16.92 7.72
CA SER A 147 23.96 -16.87 9.09
C SER A 147 24.14 -18.31 9.56
N THR A 148 25.34 -18.87 9.49
CA THR A 148 25.59 -20.22 10.01
C THR A 148 25.58 -20.17 11.54
N VAL A 149 24.47 -20.57 12.17
CA VAL A 149 24.50 -20.94 13.59
C VAL A 149 25.19 -22.30 13.65
N LEU A 150 26.39 -22.36 14.20
CA LEU A 150 27.01 -23.64 14.55
C LEU A 150 26.15 -24.26 15.67
N THR A 151 25.15 -25.08 15.30
CA THR A 151 24.54 -26.01 16.25
C THR A 151 25.64 -26.98 16.65
N ALA A 152 26.23 -26.77 17.82
CA ALA A 152 27.19 -27.70 18.39
C ALA A 152 26.54 -29.08 18.46
N ARG A 153 27.04 -30.02 17.65
CA ARG A 153 26.66 -31.43 17.74
C ARG A 153 27.12 -31.92 19.11
N ALA A 154 26.17 -32.25 19.99
CA ALA A 154 26.50 -32.88 21.27
C ALA A 154 27.25 -34.19 21.00
N PRO A 155 28.34 -34.48 21.73
CA PRO A 155 28.99 -35.78 21.66
C PRO A 155 28.03 -36.83 22.21
N THR A 156 27.68 -37.81 21.39
CA THR A 156 27.09 -39.07 21.87
C THR A 156 28.19 -39.79 22.66
N GLU A 157 27.88 -40.13 23.91
CA GLU A 157 28.70 -41.01 24.77
C GLU A 157 29.05 -42.34 24.08
#